data_AF-A0A561DED7-F1
#
_entry.id   AF-A0A561DED7-F1
#
_cell.length_a   1.000
_cell.length_b   1.000
_cell.length_c   1.000
_cell.angle_alpha   90.00
_cell.angle_beta   90.00
_cell.angle_gamma   90.00
#
_symmetry.space_group_name_H-M   'P 1'
#
loop_
_entity.id
_entity.type
_entity.pdbx_description
1 polymer ?
#
loop_
_entity_poly.entity_id
_entity_poly.type
_entity_poly.pdbx_seq_one_letter_code
_entity_poly.pdbx_strand_id
1 'polypeptide(L)' 'MIEIPRNLYCEQCQKETEHMVREDTLEIEYTCTVCNKHEEIVKSFF' A
#
# COMPACT_ATOMS: atom_id res chain seq x y z
N MET A 1 -14.67 10.37 -0.62
CA MET A 1 -13.39 10.04 -1.26
C MET A 1 -12.51 9.53 -0.14
N ILE A 2 -12.18 8.25 -0.11
CA ILE A 2 -11.33 7.71 0.97
C ILE A 2 -9.91 8.16 0.63
N GLU A 3 -9.41 9.16 1.36
CA GLU A 3 -8.03 9.62 1.26
C GLU A 3 -7.15 8.54 1.88
N ILE A 4 -6.72 7.56 1.07
CA ILE A 4 -5.80 6.53 1.52
C ILE A 4 -4.44 7.21 1.68
N PRO A 5 -3.87 7.24 2.91
CA PRO A 5 -2.59 7.90 3.14
C PRO A 5 -1.50 7.22 2.30
N ARG A 6 -0.93 7.97 1.34
CA ARG A 6 0.16 7.51 0.47
C ARG A 6 1.49 7.41 1.21
N ASN A 7 1.63 8.04 2.36
CA ASN A 7 2.86 8.06 3.14
C ASN A 7 2.75 7.00 4.24
N LEU A 8 3.31 5.82 3.99
CA LEU A 8 3.39 4.71 4.93
C LEU A 8 4.85 4.50 5.31
N TYR A 9 5.07 4.03 6.54
CA TYR A 9 6.39 3.65 6.99
C TYR A 9 6.81 2.32 6.31
N CYS A 10 7.77 2.34 5.38
CA CYS A 10 8.32 1.09 4.83
C CYS A 10 9.28 0.53 5.88
N GLU A 11 8.93 -0.61 6.50
CA GLU A 11 9.82 -1.33 7.44
C GLU A 11 11.17 -1.69 6.79
N GLN A 12 11.17 -1.89 5.47
CA GLN A 12 12.38 -2.18 4.69
C GLN A 12 13.27 -0.93 4.51
N CYS A 13 12.68 0.26 4.40
CA CYS A 13 13.41 1.53 4.33
C CYS A 13 13.67 2.15 5.71
N GLN A 14 13.02 1.64 6.76
CA GLN A 14 13.01 2.17 8.12
C GLN A 14 12.67 3.66 8.20
N LYS A 15 11.83 4.14 7.28
CA LYS A 15 11.42 5.54 7.18
C LYS A 15 10.05 5.67 6.53
N GLU A 16 9.44 6.83 6.69
CA GLU A 16 8.23 7.20 5.97
C GLU A 16 8.55 7.37 4.49
N THR A 17 7.86 6.61 3.66
CA THR A 17 8.07 6.56 2.21
C THR A 17 6.74 6.61 1.49
N GLU A 18 6.76 7.10 0.27
CA GLU A 18 5.58 7.10 -0.57
C GLU A 18 5.27 5.67 -1.05
N HIS A 19 4.03 5.25 -0.86
CA HIS A 19 3.48 3.99 -1.33
C HIS A 19 2.39 4.29 -2.35
N MET A 20 2.51 3.65 -3.51
CA MET A 20 1.50 3.66 -4.55
C MET A 20 0.39 2.70 -4.14
N VAL A 21 -0.80 3.24 -3.93
CA VAL A 21 -1.98 2.43 -3.63
C VAL A 21 -2.77 2.18 -4.92
N ARG A 22 -3.04 0.91 -5.21
CA ARG A 22 -3.97 0.48 -6.24
C ARG A 22 -5.11 -0.27 -5.55
N GLU A 23 -6.31 0.28 -5.63
CA GLU A 23 -7.50 -0.40 -5.14
C GLU A 23 -8.30 -0.90 -6.33
N ASP A 24 -8.49 -2.23 -6.38
CA ASP A 24 -9.38 -2.93 -7.27
C ASP A 24 -10.62 -3.40 -6.48
N THR A 25 -11.61 -3.95 -7.18
CA THR A 25 -12.89 -4.35 -6.55
C THR A 25 -12.74 -5.45 -5.49
N LEU A 26 -11.65 -6.21 -5.54
CA LEU A 26 -11.39 -7.39 -4.69
C LEU A 26 -10.15 -7.23 -3.80
N GLU A 27 -9.25 -6.31 -4.11
CA GLU A 27 -7.93 -6.22 -3.50
C GLU A 27 -7.41 -4.79 -3.45
N ILE A 28 -6.56 -4.51 -2.45
CA ILE A 28 -5.82 -3.25 -2.34
C ILE A 28 -4.33 -3.59 -2.34
N GLU A 29 -3.62 -3.17 -3.37
CA GLU A 29 -2.16 -3.22 -3.45
C GLU A 29 -1.53 -1.93 -2.94
N TYR A 30 -0.51 -2.07 -2.11
CA TYR A 30 0.36 -1.03 -1.60
C TYR A 30 1.79 -1.32 -2.08
N THR A 31 2.32 -0.49 -2.97
CA THR A 31 3.67 -0.63 -3.50
C THR A 31 4.55 0.51 -3.02
N CYS A 32 5.54 0.26 -2.19
CA CYS A 32 6.50 1.30 -1.80
C CYS A 32 7.32 1.75 -3.02
N THR A 33 7.35 3.04 -3.34
CA THR A 33 8.12 3.57 -4.48
C THR A 33 9.63 3.62 -4.23
N VAL A 34 10.07 3.37 -2.98
CA VAL A 34 11.47 3.39 -2.57
C VAL A 34 12.07 2.00 -2.50
N CYS A 35 11.44 1.10 -1.74
CA CYS A 35 11.90 -0.28 -1.55
C CYS A 35 11.34 -1.25 -2.61
N ASN A 36 10.34 -0.82 -3.42
CA ASN A 36 9.52 -1.71 -4.27
C ASN A 36 8.90 -2.88 -3.49
N LYS A 37 8.63 -2.67 -2.20
CA LYS A 37 7.87 -3.64 -1.38
C LYS A 37 6.42 -3.59 -1.83
N HIS A 38 5.88 -4.75 -2.20
CA HIS A 38 4.48 -4.93 -2.55
C HIS A 38 3.76 -5.54 -1.34
N GLU A 39 2.66 -4.93 -0.92
CA GLU A 39 1.74 -5.42 0.10
C GLU A 39 0.35 -5.49 -0.51
N GLU A 40 -0.21 -6.68 -0.59
CA GLU A 40 -1.57 -6.92 -1.11
C GLU A 40 -2.52 -7.20 0.06
N ILE A 41 -3.62 -6.46 0.12
CA ILE A 41 -4.72 -6.67 1.06
C ILE A 41 -5.92 -7.16 0.26
N VAL A 42 -6.16 -8.46 0.29
CA VAL A 42 -7.35 -9.06 -0.32
C VAL A 42 -8.56 -8.74 0.57
N LYS A 43 -9.58 -8.09 0.01
CA LYS A 43 -10.87 -7.92 0.70
C LYS A 43 -11.59 -9.27 0.66
N SER A 44 -11.40 -10.07 1.70
CA SER A 44 -12.17 -11.30 1.90
C SER A 44 -13.64 -10.95 2.17
N PHE A 45 -14.48 -10.96 1.12
CA PHE A 45 -15.93 -10.94 1.25
C PHE A 45 -16.41 -12.36 1.61
N PHE A 46 -16.30 -12.75 2.88
CA PHE A 46 -16.88 -13.99 3.42
C PHE A 46 -17.81 -13.67 4.60
#